data_AF-A0A941MJH0-F1
#
_entry.id   AF-A0A941MJH0-F1
#
_cell.length_a   1.000
_cell.length_b   1.000
_cell.length_c   1.000
_cell.angle_alpha   90.00
_cell.angle_beta   90.00
_cell.angle_gamma   90.00
#
_symmetry.space_group_name_H-M   'P 1'
#
loop_
_entity.id
_entity.type
_entity.pdbx_description
1 polymer ?
#
loop_
_entity_poly.entity_id
_entity_poly.type
_entity_poly.pdbx_seq_one_letter_code
_entity_poly.pdbx_strand_id
1 'polypeptide(L)'
;MTNWKLPDGRACPADKVGLDKEMVAAISSREGLLHTLGNLTLITVPGNTAASNSAFKEKAPWLKQSLLALNLDILDQTSWDEVEIRNRADRLADLAVKVWAYPAP
;
A
#
# COMPACT_ATOMS: atom_id res chain seq x y z
N MET A 1 6.37 -10.23 2.36
CA MET A 1 6.04 -9.45 3.58
C MET A 1 7.23 -9.21 4.51
N THR A 2 8.35 -9.95 4.36
CA THR A 2 9.54 -9.82 5.22
C THR A 2 10.20 -8.44 5.18
N ASN A 3 10.09 -7.73 4.06
CA ASN A 3 10.68 -6.39 3.89
C ASN A 3 9.85 -5.26 4.53
N TRP A 4 8.67 -5.57 5.07
CA TRP A 4 7.76 -4.62 5.68
C TRP A 4 7.53 -5.04 7.12
N LYS A 5 8.02 -4.23 8.07
CA LYS A 5 7.81 -4.49 9.49
C LYS A 5 6.33 -4.37 9.83
N LEU A 6 5.83 -5.20 10.74
CA LEU A 6 4.51 -5.08 11.35
C LEU A 6 4.41 -3.75 12.13
N PRO A 7 3.20 -3.28 12.50
CA PRO A 7 3.02 -2.03 13.23
C PRO A 7 3.79 -1.93 14.56
N ASP A 8 4.08 -3.08 15.18
CA ASP A 8 4.90 -3.20 16.39
C ASP A 8 6.42 -3.21 16.13
N GLY A 9 6.84 -3.04 14.87
CA GLY A 9 8.23 -3.03 14.43
C GLY A 9 8.85 -4.41 14.19
N ARG A 10 8.14 -5.51 14.47
CA ARG A 10 8.65 -6.87 14.25
C ARG A 10 8.62 -7.22 12.76
N ALA A 11 9.54 -8.07 12.32
CA ALA A 11 9.48 -8.63 10.98
C ALA A 11 8.35 -9.67 10.91
N CYS A 12 7.63 -9.71 9.78
CA CYS A 12 6.70 -10.82 9.51
C CYS A 12 7.51 -12.07 9.12
N PRO A 13 7.44 -13.18 9.88
CA PRO A 13 8.10 -14.42 9.51
C PRO A 13 7.57 -14.93 8.16
N ALA A 14 8.45 -15.42 7.31
CA ALA A 14 8.09 -15.86 5.96
C ALA A 14 7.27 -17.16 5.98
N ASP A 15 7.54 -18.03 6.95
CA ASP A 15 6.89 -19.32 7.18
C ASP A 15 5.61 -19.21 8.04
N LYS A 16 5.36 -18.03 8.62
CA LYS A 16 4.23 -17.76 9.54
C LYS A 16 4.19 -18.73 10.74
N VAL A 17 5.33 -19.26 11.17
CA VAL A 17 5.42 -20.18 12.32
C VAL A 17 5.70 -19.39 13.60
N GLY A 18 5.13 -19.84 14.74
CA GLY A 18 5.42 -19.26 16.06
C GLY A 18 4.80 -17.88 16.31
N LEU A 19 3.72 -17.55 15.60
CA LEU A 19 3.05 -16.25 15.72
C LEU A 19 2.23 -16.19 17.01
N ASP A 20 2.38 -15.09 17.75
CA ASP A 20 1.44 -14.75 18.82
C ASP A 20 0.14 -14.15 18.26
N LYS A 21 -0.85 -13.97 19.14
CA LYS A 21 -2.18 -13.46 18.77
C LYS A 21 -2.12 -12.08 18.12
N GLU A 22 -1.20 -11.21 18.54
CA GLU A 22 -1.07 -9.86 18.02
C GLU A 22 -0.46 -9.85 16.62
N MET A 23 0.58 -10.68 16.39
CA MET A 23 1.17 -10.86 15.07
C MET A 23 0.16 -11.41 14.06
N VAL A 24 -0.64 -12.41 14.47
CA VAL A 24 -1.69 -12.97 13.60
C VAL A 24 -2.70 -11.90 13.21
N ALA A 25 -3.16 -11.08 14.17
CA ALA A 25 -4.09 -10.00 13.90
C ALA A 25 -3.48 -8.94 12.97
N ALA A 26 -2.21 -8.57 13.19
CA ALA A 26 -1.51 -7.59 12.35
C ALA A 26 -1.31 -8.11 10.91
N ILE A 27 -0.90 -9.37 10.75
CA ILE A 27 -0.74 -10.00 9.43
C ILE A 27 -2.08 -10.06 8.70
N SER A 28 -3.16 -10.47 9.39
CA SER A 28 -4.50 -10.53 8.80
C SER A 28 -5.00 -9.15 8.39
N SER A 29 -4.80 -8.12 9.23
CA SER A 29 -5.15 -6.73 8.88
C SER A 29 -4.38 -6.26 7.64
N ARG A 30 -3.09 -6.60 7.53
CA ARG A 30 -2.28 -6.24 6.36
C ARG A 30 -2.77 -6.94 5.11
N GLU A 31 -3.05 -8.24 5.17
CA GLU A 31 -3.58 -9.01 4.05
C GLU A 31 -4.86 -8.41 3.48
N GLY A 32 -5.76 -7.92 4.35
CA GLY A 32 -6.93 -7.17 3.91
C GLY A 32 -6.59 -5.86 3.20
N LEU A 33 -5.63 -5.09 3.74
CA LEU A 33 -5.22 -3.79 3.17
C LEU A 33 -4.50 -3.89 1.82
N LEU A 34 -3.80 -4.99 1.56
CA LEU A 34 -3.10 -5.20 0.29
C LEU A 34 -4.03 -5.05 -0.92
N HIS A 35 -5.29 -5.42 -0.75
CA HIS A 35 -6.30 -5.44 -1.80
C HIS A 35 -7.30 -4.28 -1.70
N THR A 36 -6.86 -3.13 -1.21
CA THR A 36 -7.69 -1.91 -1.09
C THR A 36 -7.31 -0.85 -2.12
N LEU A 37 -8.24 0.08 -2.39
CA LEU A 37 -8.03 1.23 -3.27
C LEU A 37 -6.79 2.06 -2.87
N GLY A 38 -6.55 2.19 -1.57
CA GLY A 38 -5.40 2.94 -1.04
C GLY A 38 -4.05 2.36 -1.45
N ASN A 39 -3.94 1.03 -1.59
CA ASN A 39 -2.70 0.36 -2.00
C ASN A 39 -2.62 0.14 -3.52
N LEU A 40 -3.75 0.21 -4.22
CA LEU A 40 -3.80 0.02 -5.66
C LEU A 40 -3.16 1.20 -6.39
N THR A 41 -2.21 0.87 -7.25
CA THR A 41 -1.67 1.83 -8.21
C THR A 41 -1.19 1.15 -9.48
N LEU A 42 -0.97 1.95 -10.52
CA LEU A 42 -0.45 1.51 -11.81
C LEU A 42 1.05 1.78 -11.89
N ILE A 43 1.78 0.81 -12.43
CA ILE A 43 3.21 0.87 -12.67
C ILE A 43 3.50 0.12 -13.97
N THR A 44 4.67 0.33 -14.56
CA THR A 44 5.07 -0.41 -15.77
C THR A 44 5.23 -1.90 -15.47
N VAL A 45 5.00 -2.77 -16.46
CA VAL A 45 5.17 -4.23 -16.28
C VAL A 45 6.57 -4.59 -15.75
N PRO A 46 7.69 -4.04 -16.29
CA PRO A 46 9.02 -4.27 -15.72
C PRO A 46 9.14 -3.76 -14.29
N GLY A 47 8.53 -2.60 -14.00
CA GLY A 47 8.51 -2.03 -12.66
C GLY A 47 7.75 -2.88 -11.65
N ASN A 48 6.62 -3.48 -12.04
CA ASN A 48 5.86 -4.38 -11.16
C ASN A 48 6.68 -5.62 -10.79
N THR A 49 7.33 -6.24 -11.78
CA THR A 49 8.19 -7.41 -11.57
C THR A 49 9.39 -7.08 -10.70
N ALA A 50 10.05 -5.95 -10.94
CA ALA A 50 11.24 -5.54 -10.19
C ALA A 50 10.91 -5.06 -8.77
N ALA A 51 9.80 -4.35 -8.59
CA ALA A 51 9.37 -3.84 -7.29
C ALA A 51 8.77 -4.93 -6.40
N SER A 52 7.94 -5.84 -6.94
CA SER A 52 7.39 -7.02 -6.26
C SER A 52 7.15 -6.84 -4.74
N ASN A 53 7.80 -7.62 -3.87
CA ASN A 53 7.73 -7.54 -2.42
C ASN A 53 8.87 -6.74 -1.77
N SER A 54 9.54 -5.85 -2.52
CA SER A 54 10.67 -5.07 -2.00
C SER A 54 10.26 -4.01 -0.97
N ALA A 55 11.26 -3.44 -0.29
CA ALA A 55 11.06 -2.32 0.62
C ALA A 55 10.59 -1.07 -0.15
N PHE A 56 9.83 -0.20 0.49
CA PHE A 56 9.27 1.00 -0.15
C PHE A 56 10.32 1.87 -0.87
N LYS A 57 11.50 2.04 -0.25
CA LYS A 57 12.62 2.79 -0.83
C LYS A 57 13.09 2.23 -2.18
N GLU A 58 13.01 0.91 -2.38
CA GLU A 58 13.37 0.25 -3.63
C GLU A 58 12.25 0.35 -4.68
N LYS A 59 10.99 0.55 -4.24
CA LYS A 59 9.83 0.75 -5.12
C LYS A 59 9.73 2.17 -5.66
N ALA A 60 10.14 3.17 -4.89
CA ALA A 60 9.99 4.58 -5.22
C ALA A 60 10.53 4.98 -6.62
N PRO A 61 11.72 4.52 -7.06
CA PRO A 61 12.20 4.83 -8.41
C PRO A 61 11.26 4.35 -9.53
N TRP A 62 10.67 3.16 -9.37
CA TRP A 62 9.74 2.59 -10.35
C TRP A 62 8.40 3.33 -10.38
N LEU A 63 7.89 3.73 -9.20
CA LEU A 63 6.69 4.56 -9.10
C LEU A 63 6.92 5.91 -9.79
N LYS A 64 8.10 6.52 -9.62
CA LYS A 64 8.46 7.77 -10.31
C LYS A 64 8.53 7.59 -11.84
N GLN A 65 9.08 6.47 -12.30
CA GLN A 65 9.19 6.16 -13.74
C GLN A 65 7.84 5.92 -14.42
N SER A 66 6.78 5.58 -13.68
CA SER A 66 5.44 5.40 -14.25
C SER A 66 4.84 6.68 -14.86
N LEU A 67 5.34 7.86 -14.45
CA LEU A 67 4.86 9.19 -14.86
C LEU A 67 3.36 9.43 -14.58
N LEU A 68 2.77 8.71 -13.63
CA LEU A 68 1.39 8.90 -13.23
C LEU A 68 1.29 9.85 -12.05
N ALA A 69 0.47 10.90 -12.18
CA ALA A 69 0.25 11.88 -11.11
C ALA A 69 -0.25 11.21 -9.81
N LEU A 70 -1.06 10.16 -9.91
CA LEU A 70 -1.58 9.39 -8.77
C LEU A 70 -0.48 8.68 -7.94
N ASN A 71 0.73 8.53 -8.48
CA ASN A 71 1.88 7.96 -7.77
C ASN A 71 2.68 9.01 -7.01
N LEU A 72 2.50 10.31 -7.28
CA LEU A 72 3.21 11.37 -6.57
C LEU A 72 2.82 11.40 -5.08
N ASP A 73 1.53 11.27 -4.78
CA ASP A 73 1.02 11.17 -3.40
C ASP A 73 1.65 10.03 -2.59
N ILE A 74 2.00 8.93 -3.28
CA ILE A 74 2.67 7.77 -2.68
C ILE A 74 4.15 8.13 -2.42
N LEU A 75 4.80 8.75 -3.40
CA LEU A 75 6.21 9.16 -3.34
C LEU A 75 6.50 10.27 -2.32
N ASP A 76 5.50 11.09 -1.99
CA ASP A 76 5.62 12.15 -0.99
C ASP A 76 5.63 11.60 0.45
N GLN A 77 5.28 10.32 0.64
CA GLN A 77 5.36 9.69 1.95
C GLN A 77 6.78 9.25 2.28
N THR A 78 7.18 9.41 3.54
CA THR A 78 8.49 8.94 4.03
C THR A 78 8.55 7.42 4.20
N SER A 79 7.39 6.80 4.41
CA SER A 79 7.21 5.37 4.54
C SER A 79 5.88 4.95 3.91
N TRP A 80 5.72 3.67 3.63
CA TRP A 80 4.49 3.15 3.05
C TRP A 80 4.05 1.94 3.86
N ASP A 81 3.08 2.16 4.73
CA ASP A 81 2.57 1.20 5.71
C ASP A 81 1.03 1.20 5.74
N GLU A 82 0.47 0.47 6.71
CA GLU A 82 -0.99 0.36 6.87
C GLU A 82 -1.68 1.68 7.19
N VAL A 83 -0.99 2.64 7.81
CA VAL A 83 -1.55 3.96 8.11
C VAL A 83 -1.66 4.75 6.82
N GLU A 84 -0.59 4.80 6.02
CA GLU A 84 -0.61 5.58 4.78
C GLU A 84 -1.51 4.99 3.71
N ILE A 85 -1.63 3.65 3.65
CA ILE A 85 -2.60 2.99 2.77
C ILE A 85 -4.04 3.41 3.11
N ARG A 86 -4.40 3.45 4.41
CA ARG A 86 -5.76 3.87 4.83
C ARG A 86 -5.99 5.35 4.55
N ASN A 87 -5.05 6.21 4.93
CA ASN A 87 -5.13 7.66 4.67
C ASN A 87 -5.33 7.94 3.18
N ARG A 88 -4.60 7.24 2.30
CA ARG A 88 -4.78 7.37 0.85
C ARG A 88 -6.15 6.85 0.39
N ALA A 89 -6.63 5.73 0.94
CA ALA A 89 -7.94 5.19 0.61
C ALA A 89 -9.05 6.20 0.90
N ASP A 90 -9.01 6.85 2.07
CA ASP A 90 -10.00 7.86 2.48
C ASP A 90 -9.98 9.07 1.54
N ARG A 91 -8.79 9.61 1.23
CA ARG A 91 -8.66 10.73 0.27
C ARG A 91 -9.20 10.39 -1.11
N LEU A 92 -8.91 9.18 -1.61
CA LEU A 92 -9.40 8.74 -2.92
C LEU A 92 -10.91 8.51 -2.93
N ALA A 93 -11.48 7.97 -1.85
CA ALA A 93 -12.91 7.80 -1.71
C ALA A 93 -13.64 9.15 -1.69
N ASP A 94 -13.13 10.12 -0.92
CA ASP A 94 -13.66 11.48 -0.87
C ASP A 94 -13.60 12.17 -2.24
N LEU A 95 -12.50 11.98 -2.98
CA LEU A 95 -12.36 12.49 -4.33
C LEU A 95 -13.35 11.82 -5.28
N ALA A 96 -13.52 10.50 -5.17
CA ALA A 96 -14.43 9.74 -6.03
C ALA A 96 -15.87 10.22 -5.90
N VAL A 97 -16.35 10.47 -4.68
CA VAL A 97 -17.72 10.99 -4.45
C VAL A 97 -17.93 12.36 -5.11
N LYS A 98 -16.89 13.20 -5.15
CA LYS A 98 -16.95 14.54 -5.78
C LYS A 98 -16.92 14.47 -7.31
N VAL A 99 -16.12 13.57 -7.87
CA VAL A 99 -15.95 13.43 -9.32
C VAL A 99 -17.13 12.68 -9.96
N TRP A 100 -17.58 11.61 -9.30
CA TRP A 100 -18.70 10.78 -9.75
C TRP A 100 -19.93 10.98 -8.87
N ALA A 101 -20.35 12.24 -8.74
CA ALA A 101 -21.58 12.58 -8.05
C ALA A 101 -22.77 11.88 -8.71
N TYR A 102 -23.73 11.43 -7.89
CA TYR A 102 -24.98 10.88 -8.41
C TYR A 102 -25.68 11.93 -9.29
N PRO A 103 -26.22 11.54 -10.46
CA PRO A 103 -26.93 12.49 -11.32
C PRO A 103 -28.09 13.12 -10.54
N ALA A 104 -28.24 14.44 -10.67
CA ALA A 104 -29.38 15.12 -10.06
C ALA A 104 -30.69 14.49 -10.59
N PRO A 105 -31.71 14.30 -9.72
CA PRO A 105 -33.00 13.76 -10.12
C PRO A 105 -33.70 14.61 -11.20
#